data_AF-A0A8J2M6L4-F1
#
_entry.id   AF-A0A8J2M6L4-F1
#
_cell.length_a   1.000
_cell.length_b   1.000
_cell.length_c   1.000
_cell.angle_alpha   90.00
_cell.angle_beta   90.00
_cell.angle_gamma   90.00
#
_symmetry.space_group_name_H-M   'P 1'
#
loop_
_entity.id
_entity.type
_entity.pdbx_description
1 polymer ?
#
loop_
_entity_poly.entity_id
_entity_poly.type
_entity_poly.pdbx_seq_one_letter_code
_entity_poly.pdbx_strand_id
1 'polypeptide(L)'
;MSKKIFGLKDLQHAHTFQDTPSKKKRCSFQAAASSSLSIGPSQSNSLVDPVWEIIDPTPDLHALFQQYNDTFFDGRLAACEVKWSSRMTLSAGLCSFESKNKFCSIRLSKPLLQYRPRKDLVETLLHEMIHASLFLSDGIKDHDGHGPMFQFHMRRINMSAGTNITIYHNFHNEVIYHQKHWWRCTGPCRMRPPFHGWVKRSMNRAPGKNDFWWKEHQMTCGGNFVKVKEPEGYGTKSISGISSGKSRSQTWQTSLNRYFTGRGHVLAKERVPGSSKSTSAENVEPVGHDIIICVPCPVCNVCVPENTINSHLDSCLT
;
A
#
# COMPACT_ATOMS: atom_id res chain seq x y z
N MET A 1 -33.73 -46.15 9.82
CA MET A 1 -33.24 -47.24 8.95
C MET A 1 -33.57 -46.81 7.52
N SER A 2 -32.69 -46.62 6.54
CA SER A 2 -31.34 -47.13 6.32
C SER A 2 -30.54 -46.14 5.47
N LYS A 3 -29.23 -46.10 5.75
CA LYS A 3 -28.20 -45.39 4.98
C LYS A 3 -28.05 -46.03 3.60
N LYS A 4 -27.90 -45.25 2.53
CA LYS A 4 -27.30 -45.73 1.27
C LYS A 4 -25.98 -45.00 1.04
N ILE A 5 -24.93 -45.78 1.25
CA ILE A 5 -23.56 -45.55 0.83
C ILE A 5 -23.52 -45.80 -0.69
N PHE A 6 -23.00 -44.86 -1.47
CA PHE A 6 -22.51 -45.14 -2.82
C PHE A 6 -21.00 -44.94 -2.81
N GLY A 7 -20.31 -46.03 -3.17
CA GLY A 7 -18.87 -46.19 -3.04
C GLY A 7 -18.07 -45.50 -4.13
N LEU A 8 -16.82 -45.20 -3.78
CA LEU A 8 -15.73 -44.95 -4.72
C LEU A 8 -15.53 -46.18 -5.61
N LYS A 9 -15.74 -46.00 -6.91
CA LYS A 9 -15.00 -46.60 -8.02
C LYS A 9 -15.37 -45.84 -9.29
N ASP A 10 -14.40 -45.71 -10.19
CA ASP A 10 -14.50 -45.13 -11.55
C ASP A 10 -14.11 -43.66 -11.71
N LEU A 11 -12.83 -43.36 -11.43
CA LEU A 11 -12.08 -42.33 -12.15
C LEU A 11 -10.75 -42.93 -12.65
N GLN A 12 -10.84 -43.73 -13.71
CA GLN A 12 -9.74 -43.94 -14.65
C GLN A 12 -10.21 -43.42 -16.01
N HIS A 13 -9.87 -42.18 -16.32
CA HIS A 13 -9.77 -41.72 -17.70
C HIS A 13 -8.42 -41.02 -17.85
N ALA A 14 -7.49 -41.76 -18.43
CA ALA A 14 -6.23 -41.26 -18.93
C ALA A 14 -6.51 -40.27 -20.07
N HIS A 15 -6.05 -39.03 -19.93
CA HIS A 15 -5.86 -38.14 -21.06
C HIS A 15 -4.36 -37.96 -21.28
N THR A 16 -3.88 -38.74 -22.25
CA THR A 16 -2.59 -38.65 -22.90
C THR A 16 -2.42 -37.25 -23.49
N PHE A 17 -1.50 -36.46 -22.94
CA PHE A 17 -1.01 -35.24 -23.59
C PHE A 17 0.01 -35.62 -24.65
N GLN A 18 -0.30 -35.27 -25.91
CA GLN A 18 0.65 -35.37 -27.02
C GLN A 18 1.58 -34.15 -26.98
N ASP A 19 2.87 -34.43 -26.76
CA ASP A 19 3.96 -33.49 -26.95
C ASP A 19 4.06 -33.08 -28.42
N THR A 20 3.99 -31.77 -28.69
CA THR A 20 4.41 -31.20 -29.98
C THR A 20 5.59 -30.24 -29.74
N PRO A 21 6.72 -30.39 -30.46
CA PRO A 21 7.91 -29.62 -30.18
C PRO A 21 7.86 -28.26 -30.89
N SER A 22 7.75 -27.17 -30.12
CA SER A 22 7.94 -25.81 -30.66
C SER A 22 9.43 -25.47 -30.81
N LYS A 23 9.79 -25.12 -32.04
CA LYS A 23 11.14 -24.78 -32.51
C LYS A 23 11.72 -23.58 -31.75
N LYS A 24 12.73 -23.83 -30.92
CA LYS A 24 13.57 -22.79 -30.30
C LYS A 24 14.48 -22.15 -31.36
N LYS A 25 14.33 -20.85 -31.61
CA LYS A 25 15.36 -20.05 -32.31
C LYS A 25 16.52 -19.83 -31.34
N ARG A 26 17.66 -20.44 -31.66
CA ARG A 26 18.95 -20.33 -30.97
C ARG A 26 19.56 -18.97 -31.30
N CYS A 27 19.55 -18.04 -30.35
CA CYS A 27 20.43 -16.87 -30.41
C CYS A 27 21.68 -17.20 -29.59
N SER A 28 22.85 -17.06 -30.22
CA SER A 28 24.15 -17.40 -29.64
C SER A 28 24.75 -16.17 -28.97
N PHE A 29 25.13 -16.28 -27.70
CA PHE A 29 26.02 -15.34 -27.04
C PHE A 29 27.21 -16.11 -26.49
N GLN A 30 28.40 -15.56 -26.73
CA GLN A 30 29.71 -16.14 -26.46
C GLN A 30 29.92 -16.39 -24.95
N ALA A 31 30.57 -17.51 -24.64
CA ALA A 31 31.01 -17.86 -23.30
C ALA A 31 32.18 -16.96 -22.88
N ALA A 32 32.01 -16.21 -21.79
CA ALA A 32 33.10 -15.54 -21.08
C ALA A 32 33.47 -16.34 -19.83
N ALA A 33 34.78 -16.47 -19.61
CA ALA A 33 35.43 -17.39 -18.71
C ALA A 33 35.07 -17.20 -17.22
N SER A 34 35.03 -18.33 -16.52
CA SER A 34 34.95 -18.46 -15.08
C SER A 34 36.07 -17.68 -14.37
N SER A 35 35.69 -16.72 -13.54
CA SER A 35 36.55 -16.20 -12.47
C SER A 35 35.84 -16.42 -11.14
N SER A 36 36.42 -17.32 -10.35
CA SER A 36 36.05 -17.60 -8.98
C SER A 36 36.38 -16.38 -8.11
N LEU A 37 35.35 -15.69 -7.63
CA LEU A 37 35.48 -14.70 -6.56
C LEU A 37 34.62 -15.16 -5.37
N SER A 38 35.35 -15.34 -4.28
CA SER A 38 34.97 -15.78 -2.94
C SER A 38 33.73 -15.05 -2.40
N ILE A 39 32.70 -15.83 -2.06
CA ILE A 39 31.48 -15.36 -1.40
C ILE A 39 31.76 -15.17 0.10
N GLY A 40 31.80 -13.91 0.54
CA GLY A 40 31.72 -13.48 1.95
C GLY A 40 30.27 -13.46 2.48
N PRO A 41 30.05 -13.23 3.77
CA PRO A 41 28.93 -13.77 4.55
C PRO A 41 27.57 -13.25 4.07
N SER A 42 26.67 -14.21 3.80
CA SER A 42 25.23 -14.11 3.54
C SER A 42 24.66 -12.69 3.52
N GLN A 43 24.66 -12.05 2.34
CA GLN A 43 23.66 -11.02 2.09
C GLN A 43 22.30 -11.67 2.27
N SER A 44 21.54 -11.16 3.23
CA SER A 44 20.13 -11.46 3.37
C SER A 44 19.46 -11.29 2.01
N ASN A 45 18.91 -12.38 1.45
CA ASN A 45 18.16 -12.36 0.19
C ASN A 45 16.81 -11.63 0.35
N SER A 46 16.56 -10.97 1.49
CA SER A 46 15.31 -10.27 1.75
C SER A 46 15.26 -8.93 1.00
N LEU A 47 14.15 -8.71 0.30
CA LEU A 47 13.86 -7.44 -0.39
C LEU A 47 13.54 -6.28 0.58
N VAL A 48 13.27 -6.60 1.85
CA VAL A 48 12.90 -5.64 2.89
C VAL A 48 13.87 -5.67 4.08
N ASP A 49 15.08 -6.17 3.84
CA ASP A 49 16.16 -6.06 4.82
C ASP A 49 16.38 -4.58 5.22
N PRO A 50 16.52 -4.26 6.52
CA PRO A 50 16.74 -2.89 6.98
C PRO A 50 17.92 -2.18 6.33
N VAL A 51 18.92 -2.92 5.81
CA VAL A 51 20.05 -2.33 5.08
C VAL A 51 19.59 -1.52 3.85
N TRP A 52 18.47 -1.87 3.24
CA TRP A 52 17.94 -1.18 2.07
C TRP A 52 17.43 0.23 2.37
N GLU A 53 17.07 0.52 3.63
CA GLU A 53 16.70 1.87 4.06
C GLU A 53 17.92 2.83 4.06
N ILE A 54 19.14 2.28 3.96
CA ILE A 54 20.39 3.05 3.89
C ILE A 54 20.95 3.05 2.46
N ILE A 55 20.99 1.89 1.82
CA ILE A 55 21.59 1.72 0.49
C ILE A 55 20.75 2.38 -0.60
N ASP A 56 19.43 2.19 -0.54
CA ASP A 56 18.50 2.68 -1.56
C ASP A 56 17.14 3.02 -0.93
N PRO A 57 17.05 4.11 -0.15
CA PRO A 57 15.81 4.49 0.53
C PRO A 57 14.70 4.92 -0.43
N THR A 58 15.03 5.35 -1.65
CA THR A 58 14.08 5.88 -2.64
C THR A 58 14.28 5.20 -3.99
N PRO A 59 13.90 3.91 -4.11
CA PRO A 59 14.11 3.16 -5.34
C PRO A 59 13.33 3.74 -6.52
N ASP A 60 13.86 3.51 -7.72
CA ASP A 60 13.11 3.74 -8.93
C ASP A 60 11.97 2.71 -9.08
N LEU A 61 10.74 3.23 -9.16
CA LEU A 61 9.53 2.42 -9.25
C LEU A 61 9.50 1.52 -10.49
N HIS A 62 9.98 2.00 -11.63
CA HIS A 62 9.94 1.24 -12.88
C HIS A 62 10.99 0.13 -12.88
N ALA A 63 12.18 0.39 -12.33
CA ALA A 63 13.21 -0.62 -12.13
C ALA A 63 12.74 -1.74 -11.21
N LEU A 64 12.10 -1.40 -10.07
CA LEU A 64 11.51 -2.41 -9.18
C LEU A 64 10.45 -3.24 -9.90
N PHE A 65 9.54 -2.60 -10.63
CA PHE A 65 8.49 -3.30 -11.35
C PHE A 65 9.06 -4.29 -12.39
N GLN A 66 10.04 -3.86 -13.18
CA GLN A 66 10.70 -4.74 -14.16
C GLN A 66 11.37 -5.93 -13.47
N GLN A 67 12.17 -5.66 -12.43
CA GLN A 67 12.84 -6.70 -11.66
C GLN A 67 11.84 -7.72 -11.08
N TYR A 68 10.76 -7.24 -10.47
CA TYR A 68 9.77 -8.10 -9.83
C TYR A 68 8.92 -8.86 -10.83
N ASN A 69 8.63 -8.28 -12.00
CA ASN A 69 7.95 -8.96 -13.10
C ASN A 69 8.74 -10.19 -13.54
N ASP A 70 10.05 -10.01 -13.76
CA ASP A 70 10.92 -11.11 -14.18
C ASP A 70 11.10 -12.15 -13.07
N THR A 71 11.27 -11.70 -11.83
CA THR A 71 11.57 -12.58 -10.68
C THR A 71 10.36 -13.38 -10.21
N PHE A 72 9.17 -12.77 -10.17
CA PHE A 72 8.01 -13.36 -9.48
C PHE A 72 6.83 -13.69 -10.39
N PHE A 73 6.80 -13.17 -11.62
CA PHE A 73 5.66 -13.24 -12.54
C PHE A 73 6.03 -13.74 -13.95
N ASP A 74 7.22 -14.31 -14.14
CA ASP A 74 7.72 -14.86 -15.41
C ASP A 74 7.64 -13.90 -16.60
N GLY A 75 7.79 -12.60 -16.36
CA GLY A 75 7.70 -11.57 -17.40
C GLY A 75 6.28 -11.26 -17.89
N ARG A 76 5.23 -11.92 -17.35
CA ARG A 76 3.84 -11.82 -17.85
C ARG A 76 3.21 -10.43 -17.71
N LEU A 77 3.76 -9.58 -16.84
CA LEU A 77 3.27 -8.21 -16.64
C LEU A 77 3.93 -7.19 -17.59
N ALA A 78 4.66 -7.61 -18.63
CA ALA A 78 5.36 -6.70 -19.53
C ALA A 78 4.47 -5.65 -20.22
N ALA A 79 3.18 -5.96 -20.43
CA ALA A 79 2.20 -5.03 -21.00
C ALA A 79 1.46 -4.18 -19.94
N CYS A 80 1.75 -4.38 -18.66
CA CYS A 80 1.15 -3.62 -17.57
C CYS A 80 1.90 -2.32 -17.34
N GLU A 81 1.15 -1.24 -17.14
CA GLU A 81 1.70 0.06 -16.77
C GLU A 81 1.81 0.18 -15.25
N VAL A 82 2.93 0.72 -14.76
CA VAL A 82 3.07 1.17 -13.35
C VAL A 82 3.34 2.67 -13.32
N LYS A 83 2.61 3.44 -12.49
CA LYS A 83 2.85 4.88 -12.32
C LYS A 83 2.57 5.39 -10.91
N TRP A 84 3.22 6.50 -10.54
CA TRP A 84 2.84 7.28 -9.37
C TRP A 84 1.55 8.07 -9.58
N SER A 85 0.67 8.06 -8.57
CA SER A 85 -0.49 8.94 -8.47
C SER A 85 -0.23 10.05 -7.46
N SER A 86 -0.30 11.30 -7.90
CA SER A 86 -0.15 12.49 -7.04
C SER A 86 -1.40 12.84 -6.24
N ARG A 87 -2.54 12.18 -6.50
CA ARG A 87 -3.85 12.52 -5.94
C ARG A 87 -4.52 11.39 -5.17
N MET A 88 -4.01 10.16 -5.27
CA MET A 88 -4.58 9.01 -4.57
C MET A 88 -4.28 9.10 -3.08
N THR A 89 -5.32 9.15 -2.25
CA THR A 89 -5.22 9.41 -0.80
C THR A 89 -6.11 8.50 0.04
N LEU A 90 -6.81 7.56 -0.60
CA LEU A 90 -7.68 6.58 0.07
C LEU A 90 -7.03 5.20 0.21
N SER A 91 -6.10 4.87 -0.68
CA SER A 91 -5.33 3.63 -0.68
C SER A 91 -3.90 3.91 -1.14
N ALA A 92 -2.97 3.03 -0.78
CA ALA A 92 -1.56 3.16 -1.18
C ALA A 92 -1.30 2.57 -2.57
N GLY A 93 -2.07 1.58 -2.98
CA GLY A 93 -2.05 0.99 -4.31
C GLY A 93 -3.44 0.94 -4.93
N LEU A 94 -3.48 0.85 -6.25
CA LEU A 94 -4.68 0.51 -7.02
C LEU A 94 -4.27 -0.14 -8.34
N CYS A 95 -4.78 -1.33 -8.58
CA CYS A 95 -4.71 -2.01 -9.87
C CYS A 95 -6.05 -1.85 -10.61
N SER A 96 -5.99 -1.46 -11.88
CA SER A 96 -7.16 -1.29 -12.74
C SER A 96 -7.00 -2.12 -14.00
N PHE A 97 -8.03 -2.88 -14.36
CA PHE A 97 -8.04 -3.71 -15.56
C PHE A 97 -9.09 -3.23 -16.57
N GLU A 98 -8.66 -2.98 -17.81
CA GLU A 98 -9.52 -2.69 -18.94
C GLU A 98 -9.73 -3.94 -19.78
N SER A 99 -10.92 -4.53 -19.67
CA SER A 99 -11.27 -5.80 -20.32
C SER A 99 -11.20 -5.77 -21.85
N LYS A 100 -11.53 -4.63 -22.48
CA LYS A 100 -11.55 -4.49 -23.95
C LYS A 100 -10.16 -4.58 -24.58
N ASN A 101 -9.19 -3.91 -23.96
CA ASN A 101 -7.81 -3.84 -24.46
C ASN A 101 -6.88 -4.82 -23.74
N LYS A 102 -7.41 -5.62 -22.79
CA LYS A 102 -6.65 -6.45 -21.86
C LYS A 102 -5.47 -5.69 -21.22
N PHE A 103 -5.71 -4.42 -20.91
CA PHE A 103 -4.71 -3.51 -20.40
C PHE A 103 -4.83 -3.41 -18.88
N CYS A 104 -3.70 -3.52 -18.19
CA CYS A 104 -3.64 -3.43 -16.74
C CYS A 104 -2.78 -2.23 -16.31
N SER A 105 -3.26 -1.43 -15.38
CA SER A 105 -2.56 -0.25 -14.85
C SER A 105 -2.49 -0.32 -13.34
N ILE A 106 -1.27 -0.36 -12.81
CA ILE A 106 -0.94 -0.24 -11.40
C ILE A 106 -0.62 1.23 -11.11
N ARG A 107 -1.23 1.75 -10.05
CA ARG A 107 -0.97 3.11 -9.55
C ARG A 107 -0.59 3.03 -8.08
N LEU A 108 0.49 3.71 -7.71
CA LEU A 108 0.92 3.84 -6.31
C LEU A 108 0.71 5.27 -5.80
N SER A 109 0.31 5.41 -4.54
CA SER A 109 0.03 6.70 -3.94
C SER A 109 1.33 7.38 -3.55
N LYS A 110 1.70 8.43 -4.28
CA LYS A 110 2.77 9.31 -3.84
C LYS A 110 2.45 9.96 -2.48
N PRO A 111 1.24 10.50 -2.23
CA PRO A 111 0.90 11.07 -0.92
C PRO A 111 1.07 10.13 0.28
N LEU A 112 0.73 8.84 0.14
CA LEU A 112 0.78 7.88 1.25
C LEU A 112 2.15 7.19 1.39
N LEU A 113 2.92 7.03 0.30
CA LEU A 113 4.15 6.22 0.32
C LEU A 113 5.45 7.02 0.33
N GLN A 114 5.47 8.28 -0.13
CA GLN A 114 6.74 9.01 -0.37
C GLN A 114 7.60 9.26 0.88
N TYR A 115 7.02 9.17 2.08
CA TYR A 115 7.71 9.34 3.36
C TYR A 115 7.65 8.08 4.22
N ARG A 116 7.27 6.95 3.63
CA ARG A 116 7.26 5.65 4.28
C ARG A 116 8.60 4.96 4.06
N PRO A 117 8.97 4.02 4.96
CA PRO A 117 10.12 3.14 4.72
C PRO A 117 9.99 2.44 3.36
N ARG A 118 11.13 2.16 2.73
CA ARG A 118 11.21 1.49 1.42
C ARG A 118 10.38 0.22 1.39
N LYS A 119 10.36 -0.57 2.48
CA LYS A 119 9.59 -1.81 2.53
C LYS A 119 8.12 -1.64 2.17
N ASP A 120 7.50 -0.51 2.55
CA ASP A 120 6.08 -0.29 2.32
C ASP A 120 5.80 -0.05 0.83
N LEU A 121 6.73 0.58 0.11
CA LEU A 121 6.68 0.70 -1.35
C LEU A 121 6.82 -0.69 -2.00
N VAL A 122 7.79 -1.48 -1.58
CA VAL A 122 8.03 -2.84 -2.11
C VAL A 122 6.81 -3.74 -1.92
N GLU A 123 6.27 -3.82 -0.71
CA GLU A 123 5.14 -4.67 -0.38
C GLU A 123 3.85 -4.20 -1.06
N THR A 124 3.61 -2.88 -1.14
CA THR A 124 2.45 -2.34 -1.86
C THR A 124 2.58 -2.60 -3.37
N LEU A 125 3.76 -2.43 -3.95
CA LEU A 125 3.96 -2.73 -5.37
C LEU A 125 3.69 -4.21 -5.67
N LEU A 126 4.26 -5.12 -4.89
CA LEU A 126 4.06 -6.56 -5.07
C LEU A 126 2.59 -6.95 -4.88
N HIS A 127 1.88 -6.35 -3.92
CA HIS A 127 0.43 -6.53 -3.75
C HIS A 127 -0.33 -6.22 -5.05
N GLU A 128 -0.11 -5.04 -5.62
CA GLU A 128 -0.79 -4.64 -6.86
C GLU A 128 -0.35 -5.47 -8.08
N MET A 129 0.90 -5.95 -8.11
CA MET A 129 1.38 -6.85 -9.16
C MET A 129 0.70 -8.23 -9.08
N ILE A 130 0.36 -8.72 -7.88
CA ILE A 130 -0.44 -9.94 -7.74
C ILE A 130 -1.82 -9.71 -8.37
N HIS A 131 -2.51 -8.61 -8.06
CA HIS A 131 -3.78 -8.27 -8.72
C HIS A 131 -3.65 -8.23 -10.24
N ALA A 132 -2.63 -7.54 -10.74
CA ALA A 132 -2.37 -7.44 -12.17
C ALA A 132 -2.18 -8.82 -12.83
N SER A 133 -1.43 -9.72 -12.17
CA SER A 133 -1.19 -11.06 -12.67
C SER A 133 -2.46 -11.91 -12.75
N LEU A 134 -3.35 -11.76 -11.76
CA LEU A 134 -4.63 -12.48 -11.72
C LEU A 134 -5.59 -11.94 -12.79
N PHE A 135 -5.67 -10.62 -12.96
CA PHE A 135 -6.49 -10.01 -14.03
C PHE A 135 -6.08 -10.44 -15.44
N LEU A 136 -4.77 -10.68 -15.66
CA LEU A 136 -4.25 -11.11 -16.95
C LEU A 136 -4.34 -12.62 -17.17
N SER A 137 -4.29 -13.43 -16.11
CA SER A 137 -4.28 -14.89 -16.20
C SER A 137 -5.68 -15.48 -16.26
N ASP A 138 -6.60 -14.95 -15.44
CA ASP A 138 -7.92 -15.49 -15.26
C ASP A 138 -8.94 -14.43 -15.70
N GLY A 139 -9.81 -14.76 -16.66
CA GLY A 139 -10.98 -13.94 -16.98
C GLY A 139 -12.02 -13.84 -15.85
N ILE A 140 -11.59 -14.10 -14.60
CA ILE A 140 -12.37 -14.11 -13.37
C ILE A 140 -12.70 -12.65 -13.02
N LYS A 141 -14.01 -12.41 -12.95
CA LYS A 141 -14.64 -11.11 -12.67
C LYS A 141 -14.95 -10.93 -11.18
N ASP A 142 -14.29 -11.69 -10.31
CA ASP A 142 -14.42 -11.49 -8.88
C ASP A 142 -13.39 -10.45 -8.46
N HIS A 143 -13.85 -9.21 -8.39
CA HIS A 143 -13.03 -8.00 -8.39
C HIS A 143 -12.59 -7.54 -6.99
N ASP A 144 -12.99 -8.28 -5.95
CA ASP A 144 -12.69 -8.03 -4.54
C ASP A 144 -12.05 -9.29 -3.92
N GLY A 145 -11.00 -9.87 -4.49
CA GLY A 145 -9.73 -9.28 -4.93
C GLY A 145 -8.59 -10.11 -4.33
N HIS A 146 -8.84 -10.77 -3.18
CA HIS A 146 -7.85 -11.52 -2.40
C HIS A 146 -8.22 -12.99 -2.14
N GLY A 147 -8.84 -13.64 -3.13
CA GLY A 147 -9.21 -15.06 -3.07
C GLY A 147 -8.02 -16.03 -2.96
N PRO A 148 -8.25 -17.35 -3.00
CA PRO A 148 -7.21 -18.36 -2.78
C PRO A 148 -5.96 -18.19 -3.67
N MET A 149 -6.15 -17.75 -4.92
CA MET A 149 -5.04 -17.50 -5.85
C MET A 149 -4.19 -16.28 -5.46
N PHE A 150 -4.82 -15.19 -5.01
CA PHE A 150 -4.07 -14.05 -4.47
C PHE A 150 -3.23 -14.49 -3.28
N GLN A 151 -3.85 -15.19 -2.33
CA GLN A 151 -3.17 -15.65 -1.12
C GLN A 151 -2.05 -16.63 -1.42
N PHE A 152 -2.20 -17.47 -2.45
CA PHE A 152 -1.13 -18.35 -2.93
C PHE A 152 0.08 -17.54 -3.40
N HIS A 153 -0.11 -16.56 -4.30
CA HIS A 153 1.00 -15.73 -4.79
C HIS A 153 1.61 -14.87 -3.67
N MET A 154 0.80 -14.32 -2.78
CA MET A 154 1.23 -13.57 -1.60
C MET A 154 2.15 -14.41 -0.71
N ARG A 155 1.71 -15.61 -0.29
CA ARG A 155 2.53 -16.50 0.55
C ARG A 155 3.81 -16.95 -0.14
N ARG A 156 3.74 -17.28 -1.44
CA ARG A 156 4.90 -17.67 -2.25
C ARG A 156 5.96 -16.56 -2.27
N ILE A 157 5.56 -15.31 -2.52
CA ILE A 157 6.49 -14.16 -2.59
C ILE A 157 7.02 -13.80 -1.19
N ASN A 158 6.17 -13.79 -0.16
CA ASN A 158 6.61 -13.55 1.23
C ASN A 158 7.72 -14.53 1.63
N MET A 159 7.52 -15.83 1.35
CA MET A 159 8.50 -16.87 1.66
C MET A 159 9.80 -16.73 0.88
N SER A 160 9.73 -16.44 -0.43
CA SER A 160 10.93 -16.41 -1.27
C SER A 160 11.73 -15.11 -1.17
N ALA A 161 11.08 -14.00 -0.82
CA ALA A 161 11.66 -12.65 -0.85
C ALA A 161 11.82 -12.01 0.54
N GLY A 162 11.45 -12.73 1.61
CA GLY A 162 11.50 -12.20 2.98
C GLY A 162 10.56 -11.02 3.23
N THR A 163 9.52 -10.87 2.42
CA THR A 163 8.53 -9.78 2.50
C THR A 163 7.35 -10.17 3.40
N ASN A 164 6.53 -9.20 3.80
CA ASN A 164 5.29 -9.42 4.55
C ASN A 164 4.10 -8.75 3.84
N ILE A 165 3.87 -9.11 2.58
CA ILE A 165 2.68 -8.68 1.84
C ILE A 165 1.43 -9.19 2.56
N THR A 166 0.49 -8.29 2.82
CA THR A 166 -0.79 -8.56 3.47
C THR A 166 -1.97 -8.32 2.51
N ILE A 167 -3.14 -8.85 2.86
CA ILE A 167 -4.41 -8.60 2.17
C ILE A 167 -4.83 -7.13 2.36
N TYR A 168 -4.66 -6.60 3.57
CA TYR A 168 -5.01 -5.23 3.90
C TYR A 168 -3.76 -4.43 4.25
N HIS A 169 -3.63 -3.26 3.65
CA HIS A 169 -2.57 -2.33 3.96
C HIS A 169 -2.91 -1.45 5.17
N ASN A 170 -1.91 -1.12 5.99
CA ASN A 170 -2.09 -0.26 7.17
C ASN A 170 -1.60 1.18 6.91
N PHE A 171 -2.41 1.98 6.21
CA PHE A 171 -2.14 3.41 5.94
C PHE A 171 -3.21 4.35 6.55
N HIS A 172 -3.86 3.91 7.62
CA HIS A 172 -5.02 4.59 8.21
C HIS A 172 -4.68 6.02 8.64
N ASN A 173 -3.51 6.23 9.25
CA ASN A 173 -3.09 7.54 9.73
C ASN A 173 -2.85 8.52 8.58
N GLU A 174 -2.20 8.07 7.51
CA GLU A 174 -1.93 8.87 6.32
C GLU A 174 -3.24 9.21 5.59
N VAL A 175 -4.15 8.23 5.45
CA VAL A 175 -5.49 8.46 4.89
C VAL A 175 -6.26 9.49 5.73
N ILE A 176 -6.30 9.33 7.05
CA ILE A 176 -6.95 10.29 7.98
C ILE A 176 -6.30 11.67 7.88
N TYR A 177 -4.97 11.71 7.81
CA TYR A 177 -4.23 12.96 7.64
C TYR A 177 -4.69 13.68 6.38
N HIS A 178 -4.84 12.98 5.25
CA HIS A 178 -5.27 13.60 4.00
C HIS A 178 -6.74 14.02 3.97
N GLN A 179 -7.61 13.48 4.83
CA GLN A 179 -9.01 13.87 4.92
C GLN A 179 -9.17 15.24 5.58
N LYS A 180 -8.90 16.33 4.85
CA LYS A 180 -8.95 17.70 5.39
C LYS A 180 -10.33 18.35 5.35
N HIS A 181 -11.28 17.82 4.58
CA HIS A 181 -12.62 18.39 4.43
C HIS A 181 -13.65 17.54 5.14
N TRP A 182 -14.31 18.11 6.15
CA TRP A 182 -15.26 17.38 6.98
C TRP A 182 -16.65 18.01 6.86
N TRP A 183 -17.65 17.13 6.76
CA TRP A 183 -19.05 17.48 6.85
C TRP A 183 -19.71 16.68 7.96
N ARG A 184 -20.73 17.28 8.57
CA ARG A 184 -21.58 16.62 9.55
C ARG A 184 -23.03 16.74 9.13
N CYS A 185 -23.74 15.62 9.12
CA CYS A 185 -25.17 15.58 8.86
C CYS A 185 -25.93 16.30 9.98
N THR A 186 -27.02 16.98 9.66
CA THR A 186 -27.95 17.61 10.61
C THR A 186 -29.06 16.68 11.06
N GLY A 187 -29.25 15.55 10.38
CA GLY A 187 -30.33 14.60 10.64
C GLY A 187 -30.03 13.55 11.72
N PRO A 188 -30.94 12.58 11.92
CA PRO A 188 -30.85 11.58 12.98
C PRO A 188 -29.66 10.61 12.84
N CYS A 189 -29.03 10.50 11.66
CA CYS A 189 -27.86 9.63 11.48
C CYS A 189 -26.64 10.07 12.31
N ARG A 190 -26.66 11.28 12.92
CA ARG A 190 -25.65 11.71 13.90
C ARG A 190 -25.49 10.76 15.08
N MET A 191 -26.58 10.07 15.47
CA MET A 191 -26.59 9.13 16.59
C MET A 191 -26.44 7.68 16.14
N ARG A 192 -26.44 7.42 14.82
CA ARG A 192 -26.40 6.05 14.30
C ARG A 192 -24.95 5.66 14.00
N PRO A 193 -24.48 4.50 14.52
CA PRO A 193 -23.23 3.93 14.04
C PRO A 193 -23.36 3.50 12.57
N PRO A 194 -22.24 3.29 11.86
CA PRO A 194 -20.87 3.50 12.30
C PRO A 194 -20.40 4.96 12.16
N PHE A 195 -21.02 5.75 11.26
CA PHE A 195 -20.45 7.02 10.84
C PHE A 195 -20.84 8.22 11.72
N HIS A 196 -21.87 8.11 12.55
CA HIS A 196 -22.34 9.18 13.44
C HIS A 196 -22.55 10.53 12.71
N GLY A 197 -23.05 10.44 11.46
CA GLY A 197 -23.29 11.57 10.57
C GLY A 197 -22.04 12.26 10.01
N TRP A 198 -20.85 11.70 10.19
CA TRP A 198 -19.61 12.28 9.66
C TRP A 198 -19.34 11.83 8.22
N VAL A 199 -18.89 12.77 7.40
CA VAL A 199 -18.24 12.47 6.12
C VAL A 199 -16.93 13.25 6.07
N LYS A 200 -15.82 12.53 5.89
CA LYS A 200 -14.47 13.09 5.84
C LYS A 200 -13.85 12.76 4.49
N ARG A 201 -13.31 13.76 3.79
CA ARG A 201 -12.74 13.60 2.44
C ARG A 201 -11.45 14.38 2.28
N SER A 202 -10.60 13.91 1.39
CA SER A 202 -9.39 14.62 0.98
C SER A 202 -9.66 15.76 0.01
N MET A 203 -10.77 15.69 -0.73
CA MET A 203 -11.21 16.73 -1.66
C MET A 203 -12.40 17.50 -1.10
N ASN A 204 -12.49 18.79 -1.44
CA ASN A 204 -13.66 19.62 -1.15
C ASN A 204 -14.84 19.25 -2.07
N ARG A 205 -15.42 18.08 -1.86
CA ARG A 205 -16.61 17.61 -2.54
C ARG A 205 -17.66 17.34 -1.49
N ALA A 206 -18.68 18.18 -1.40
CA ALA A 206 -19.78 17.97 -0.48
C ALA A 206 -20.46 16.61 -0.75
N PRO A 207 -20.98 15.93 0.29
CA PRO A 207 -21.92 14.83 0.12
C PRO A 207 -23.07 15.20 -0.81
N GLY A 208 -23.41 14.32 -1.74
CA GLY A 208 -24.50 14.59 -2.67
C GLY A 208 -24.85 13.42 -3.58
N LYS A 209 -25.73 13.66 -4.55
CA LYS A 209 -26.34 12.66 -5.45
C LYS A 209 -25.38 11.73 -6.21
N ASN A 210 -24.11 12.10 -6.31
CA ASN A 210 -23.08 11.30 -6.97
C ASN A 210 -22.44 10.27 -6.03
N ASP A 211 -22.73 10.32 -4.73
CA ASP A 211 -22.33 9.29 -3.78
C ASP A 211 -23.32 8.12 -3.83
N PHE A 212 -22.82 6.89 -3.92
CA PHE A 212 -23.66 5.70 -4.08
C PHE A 212 -24.68 5.53 -2.94
N TRP A 213 -24.29 5.88 -1.72
CA TRP A 213 -25.12 5.82 -0.50
C TRP A 213 -26.08 7.01 -0.36
N TRP A 214 -26.03 8.01 -1.24
CA TRP A 214 -26.81 9.24 -1.07
C TRP A 214 -28.31 9.00 -1.08
N LYS A 215 -28.79 8.15 -2.01
CA LYS A 215 -30.23 7.83 -2.12
C LYS A 215 -30.75 7.20 -0.83
N GLU A 216 -30.00 6.24 -0.28
CA GLU A 216 -30.35 5.59 0.97
C GLU A 216 -30.32 6.55 2.16
N HIS A 217 -29.30 7.41 2.25
CA HIS A 217 -29.24 8.45 3.27
C HIS A 217 -30.45 9.39 3.20
N GLN A 218 -30.87 9.80 2.01
CA GLN A 218 -32.05 10.64 1.84
C GLN A 218 -33.33 9.95 2.35
N MET A 219 -33.52 8.66 2.07
CA MET A 219 -34.69 7.91 2.53
C MET A 219 -34.69 7.65 4.04
N THR A 220 -33.53 7.32 4.62
CA THR A 220 -33.44 6.84 6.02
C THR A 220 -33.12 7.94 7.03
N CYS A 221 -32.60 9.08 6.57
CA CYS A 221 -32.18 10.19 7.41
C CYS A 221 -32.78 11.53 6.95
N GLY A 222 -32.69 11.86 5.66
CA GLY A 222 -33.19 13.12 5.11
C GLY A 222 -32.44 14.39 5.57
N GLY A 223 -31.37 14.24 6.36
CA GLY A 223 -30.59 15.36 6.87
C GLY A 223 -29.71 16.02 5.80
N ASN A 224 -29.26 17.24 6.09
CA ASN A 224 -28.33 17.99 5.26
C ASN A 224 -26.91 17.90 5.80
N PHE A 225 -25.91 17.93 4.92
CA PHE A 225 -24.49 17.90 5.34
C PHE A 225 -23.91 19.31 5.39
N VAL A 226 -23.57 19.75 6.59
CA VAL A 226 -22.94 21.06 6.84
C VAL A 226 -21.43 20.88 6.89
N LYS A 227 -20.68 21.75 6.22
CA LYS A 227 -19.21 21.75 6.26
C LYS A 227 -18.74 22.27 7.61
N VAL A 228 -17.85 21.53 8.26
CA VAL A 228 -17.36 21.84 9.62
C VAL A 228 -15.85 21.91 9.73
N LYS A 229 -15.12 21.47 8.70
CA LYS A 229 -13.64 21.61 8.64
C LYS A 229 -13.17 21.76 7.20
N GLU A 230 -12.18 22.62 7.01
CA GLU A 230 -11.39 22.75 5.79
C GLU A 230 -9.94 23.19 6.12
N PRO A 231 -8.99 23.05 5.18
CA PRO A 231 -7.64 23.58 5.38
C PRO A 231 -7.62 25.09 5.60
N GLU A 232 -6.69 25.57 6.42
CA GLU A 232 -6.48 27.01 6.63
C GLU A 232 -6.15 27.73 5.31
N GLY A 233 -6.78 28.89 5.08
CA GLY A 233 -6.62 29.67 3.85
C GLY A 233 -7.30 29.09 2.61
N TYR A 234 -8.10 28.04 2.75
CA TYR A 234 -8.88 27.46 1.66
C TYR A 234 -10.07 28.37 1.34
N GLY A 235 -10.04 29.07 0.19
CA GLY A 235 -11.13 29.96 -0.27
C GLY A 235 -10.76 31.44 -0.42
N THR A 236 -9.61 31.88 0.11
CA THR A 236 -9.14 33.28 -0.06
C THR A 236 -8.48 33.55 -1.42
N LYS A 237 -8.23 32.51 -2.23
CA LYS A 237 -7.61 32.62 -3.56
C LYS A 237 -8.56 33.06 -4.68
N SER A 238 -9.85 33.27 -4.42
CA SER A 238 -10.83 33.72 -5.44
C SER A 238 -11.36 35.15 -5.23
N ILE A 239 -10.70 35.95 -4.39
CA ILE A 239 -10.99 37.39 -4.26
C ILE A 239 -9.67 38.15 -4.41
N SER A 240 -9.16 38.23 -5.64
CA SER A 240 -8.08 39.16 -6.00
C SER A 240 -8.40 39.84 -7.32
N GLY A 241 -9.49 40.60 -7.31
CA GLY A 241 -9.78 41.67 -8.24
C GLY A 241 -10.15 42.90 -7.42
N ILE A 242 -9.31 43.95 -7.51
CA ILE A 242 -9.52 45.33 -7.02
C ILE A 242 -9.23 45.56 -5.53
N SER A 243 -7.99 45.94 -5.20
CA SER A 243 -7.61 47.35 -5.00
C SER A 243 -6.16 47.47 -4.51
N SER A 244 -5.47 48.42 -5.12
CA SER A 244 -4.09 48.81 -4.89
C SER A 244 -3.89 49.47 -3.52
N GLY A 245 -2.93 48.95 -2.75
CA GLY A 245 -2.40 49.61 -1.54
C GLY A 245 -1.01 49.08 -1.21
N LYS A 246 0.03 49.90 -1.40
CA LYS A 246 1.43 49.60 -1.04
C LYS A 246 1.56 49.35 0.46
N SER A 247 2.23 48.28 0.89
CA SER A 247 3.33 48.35 1.89
C SER A 247 3.98 46.99 2.19
N ARG A 248 5.32 47.04 2.20
CA ARG A 248 6.33 46.21 2.89
C ARG A 248 6.31 44.68 2.77
N SER A 249 7.32 44.22 2.01
CA SER A 249 7.94 42.90 2.10
C SER A 249 8.23 42.51 3.55
N GLN A 250 7.58 41.45 4.01
CA GLN A 250 7.98 40.72 5.21
C GLN A 250 8.28 39.28 4.79
N THR A 251 9.55 38.93 4.92
CA THR A 251 10.15 37.63 4.65
C THR A 251 9.38 36.54 5.38
N TRP A 252 8.84 35.59 4.63
CA TRP A 252 8.08 34.45 5.15
C TRP A 252 9.02 33.50 5.91
N GLN A 253 9.05 33.61 7.24
CA GLN A 253 9.62 32.57 8.09
C GLN A 253 8.64 31.39 8.10
N THR A 254 8.91 30.37 7.28
CA THR A 254 8.22 29.08 7.36
C THR A 254 8.48 28.42 8.72
N SER A 255 7.43 27.90 9.34
CA SER A 255 7.39 27.21 10.65
C SER A 255 8.24 25.94 10.77
N LEU A 256 9.02 25.60 9.74
CA LEU A 256 9.93 24.45 9.72
C LEU A 256 11.20 24.66 10.54
N ASN A 257 11.60 25.90 10.82
CA ASN A 257 12.77 26.18 11.67
C ASN A 257 12.58 25.78 13.14
N ARG A 258 11.34 25.48 13.58
CA ARG A 258 11.06 25.00 14.94
C ARG A 258 11.48 23.54 15.15
N TYR A 259 11.56 22.75 14.08
CA TYR A 259 11.81 21.30 14.14
C TYR A 259 13.25 20.91 13.77
N PHE A 260 14.05 21.85 13.29
CA PHE A 260 15.47 21.66 13.00
C PHE A 260 16.29 22.66 13.82
N THR A 261 16.51 22.36 15.10
CA THR A 261 17.32 23.18 16.01
C THR A 261 18.82 22.88 15.92
N GLY A 262 19.21 21.90 15.10
CA GLY A 262 20.61 21.55 14.87
C GLY A 262 21.29 22.53 13.90
N ARG A 263 22.48 23.02 14.26
CA ARG A 263 23.39 23.65 13.30
C ARG A 263 23.88 22.54 12.35
N GLY A 264 23.35 22.49 11.14
CA GLY A 264 23.82 21.55 10.11
C GLY A 264 25.32 21.74 9.88
N HIS A 265 26.08 20.65 9.94
CA HIS A 265 27.47 20.63 9.49
C HIS A 265 27.55 20.09 8.08
N VAL A 266 28.16 20.89 7.19
CA VAL A 266 28.56 20.47 5.85
C VAL A 266 29.82 19.61 6.00
N LEU A 267 29.72 18.33 5.66
CA LEU A 267 30.88 17.43 5.65
C LEU A 267 31.63 17.56 4.32
N ALA A 268 32.85 18.11 4.37
CA ALA A 268 33.83 18.00 3.31
C ALA A 268 35.13 17.37 3.84
N LYS A 269 35.44 16.20 3.25
CA LYS A 269 36.71 15.47 3.03
C LYS A 269 37.83 15.41 4.10
N GLU A 270 38.07 14.15 4.53
CA GLU A 270 39.33 13.39 4.82
C GLU A 270 40.33 13.97 5.86
N ARG A 271 40.93 13.25 6.84
CA ARG A 271 41.61 11.93 6.87
C ARG A 271 41.68 11.34 8.31
N VAL A 272 41.89 10.02 8.40
CA VAL A 272 42.16 9.11 9.57
C VAL A 272 43.68 9.19 9.92
N PRO A 273 44.22 9.01 11.17
CA PRO A 273 44.03 7.82 12.04
C PRO A 273 44.14 7.92 13.59
N GLY A 274 43.62 6.88 14.28
CA GLY A 274 44.26 6.29 15.47
C GLY A 274 43.40 5.96 16.70
N SER A 275 43.12 4.65 16.92
CA SER A 275 43.25 3.81 18.16
C SER A 275 42.74 4.36 19.53
N SER A 276 42.08 3.66 20.48
CA SER A 276 41.84 2.23 20.75
C SER A 276 40.82 2.04 21.94
N LYS A 277 40.32 0.80 22.08
CA LYS A 277 39.90 0.04 23.29
C LYS A 277 38.49 0.20 23.94
N SER A 278 37.66 -0.81 23.65
CA SER A 278 36.97 -1.80 24.55
C SER A 278 36.39 -1.39 25.91
N THR A 279 35.12 -1.80 26.16
CA THR A 279 34.73 -2.86 27.12
C THR A 279 33.23 -3.26 26.98
N SER A 280 32.98 -4.56 27.14
CA SER A 280 31.74 -5.34 27.36
C SER A 280 30.96 -4.91 28.61
N ALA A 281 29.75 -5.36 29.00
CA ALA A 281 28.69 -6.31 28.62
C ALA A 281 27.36 -5.64 29.13
N GLU A 282 26.12 -6.12 29.03
CA GLU A 282 25.57 -7.45 29.30
C GLU A 282 24.04 -7.39 29.04
N ASN A 283 23.46 -8.54 28.70
CA ASN A 283 22.04 -8.77 28.43
C ASN A 283 21.17 -8.68 29.69
N VAL A 284 19.97 -8.11 29.55
CA VAL A 284 18.84 -8.37 30.44
C VAL A 284 17.60 -8.61 29.59
N GLU A 285 17.19 -9.88 29.52
CA GLU A 285 15.85 -10.32 29.13
C GLU A 285 14.84 -9.90 30.21
N PRO A 286 13.66 -9.37 29.84
CA PRO A 286 12.47 -9.51 30.67
C PRO A 286 11.44 -10.39 29.96
N VAL A 287 11.19 -11.52 30.60
CA VAL A 287 9.98 -12.33 30.44
C VAL A 287 8.75 -11.49 30.81
N GLY A 288 7.71 -11.59 30.00
CA GLY A 288 6.32 -11.36 30.42
C GLY A 288 5.80 -9.96 30.18
N HIS A 289 4.87 -9.85 29.23
CA HIS A 289 3.44 -9.54 29.40
C HIS A 289 2.96 -9.24 27.98
N ASP A 290 2.03 -10.04 27.46
CA ASP A 290 1.36 -9.73 26.20
C ASP A 290 0.58 -8.42 26.41
N ILE A 291 1.24 -7.30 26.09
CA ILE A 291 0.58 -6.00 25.98
C ILE A 291 -0.35 -6.16 24.78
N ILE A 292 -1.62 -6.45 25.07
CA ILE A 292 -2.65 -6.42 24.05
C ILE A 292 -2.81 -4.96 23.64
N ILE A 293 -2.12 -4.58 22.56
CA ILE A 293 -2.25 -3.27 21.94
C ILE A 293 -3.67 -3.17 21.40
N CYS A 294 -4.47 -2.25 21.94
CA CYS A 294 -5.81 -1.98 21.44
C CYS A 294 -5.76 -0.82 20.43
N VAL A 295 -6.35 -1.03 19.27
CA VAL A 295 -6.48 -0.03 18.20
C VAL A 295 -7.96 0.31 17.98
N PRO A 296 -8.31 1.58 17.73
CA PRO A 296 -9.69 1.95 17.43
C PRO A 296 -10.07 1.47 16.03
N CYS A 297 -11.18 0.74 15.94
CA CYS A 297 -11.73 0.31 14.67
C CYS A 297 -12.10 1.51 13.78
N PRO A 298 -11.63 1.60 12.53
CA PRO A 298 -11.92 2.75 11.66
C PRO A 298 -13.40 2.80 11.21
N VAL A 299 -14.13 1.70 11.36
CA VAL A 299 -15.56 1.62 11.01
C VAL A 299 -16.40 2.05 12.22
N CYS A 300 -16.36 1.33 13.34
CA CYS A 300 -17.24 1.58 14.49
C CYS A 300 -16.57 2.31 15.68
N ASN A 301 -15.26 2.60 15.61
CA ASN A 301 -14.47 3.28 16.63
C ASN A 301 -14.41 2.59 18.01
N VAL A 302 -14.74 1.29 18.07
CA VAL A 302 -14.51 0.44 19.24
C VAL A 302 -13.02 0.11 19.34
N CYS A 303 -12.45 0.19 20.55
CA CYS A 303 -11.08 -0.26 20.80
C CYS A 303 -11.03 -1.79 20.78
N VAL A 304 -10.29 -2.36 19.85
CA VAL A 304 -10.17 -3.80 19.62
C VAL A 304 -8.70 -4.19 19.68
N PRO A 305 -8.34 -5.35 20.27
CA PRO A 305 -7.00 -5.90 20.18
C PRO A 305 -6.49 -5.89 18.74
N GLU A 306 -5.25 -5.43 18.52
CA GLU A 306 -4.63 -5.34 17.20
C GLU A 306 -4.59 -6.69 16.49
N ASN A 307 -4.48 -7.79 17.23
CA ASN A 307 -4.51 -9.15 16.67
C ASN A 307 -5.92 -9.61 16.23
N THR A 308 -7.00 -8.97 16.68
CA THR A 308 -8.39 -9.30 16.30
C THR A 308 -9.08 -8.20 15.50
N ILE A 309 -8.41 -7.06 15.26
CA ILE A 309 -8.98 -5.92 14.55
C ILE A 309 -9.51 -6.29 13.17
N ASN A 310 -8.83 -7.18 12.45
CA ASN A 310 -9.24 -7.60 11.10
C ASN A 310 -10.54 -8.41 11.12
N SER A 311 -10.69 -9.37 12.04
CA SER A 311 -11.94 -10.11 12.20
C SER A 311 -13.09 -9.20 12.66
N HIS A 312 -12.79 -8.21 13.49
CA HIS A 312 -13.76 -7.20 13.88
C HIS A 312 -14.17 -6.30 12.70
N LEU A 313 -13.22 -5.89 11.86
CA LEU A 313 -13.48 -5.14 10.63
C LEU A 313 -14.43 -5.92 9.70
N ASP A 314 -14.22 -7.22 9.53
CA ASP A 314 -15.09 -8.08 8.72
C ASP A 314 -16.55 -8.05 9.21
N SER A 315 -16.77 -8.08 10.52
CA SER A 315 -18.12 -7.96 11.11
C SER A 315 -18.70 -6.54 11.08
N CYS A 316 -17.85 -5.51 10.99
CA CYS A 316 -18.28 -4.11 10.98
C CYS A 316 -18.68 -3.62 9.58
N LEU A 317 -18.25 -4.34 8.53
CA LEU A 317 -18.49 -3.98 7.13
C LEU A 317 -19.69 -4.72 6.51
N THR A 318 -20.26 -5.70 7.22
CA THR A 318 -21.52 -6.39 6.87
C THR A 318 -22.72 -5.72 7.52
#